data_AF-A0A6L2PCW5-F1
#
_entry.id   AF-A0A6L2PCW5-F1
#
_cell.length_a   1.000
_cell.length_b   1.000
_cell.length_c   1.000
_cell.angle_alpha   90.00
_cell.angle_beta   90.00
_cell.angle_gamma   90.00
#
_symmetry.space_group_name_H-M   'P 1'
#
loop_
_entity.id
_entity.type
_entity.pdbx_description
1 polymer ?
#
loop_
_entity_poly.entity_id
_entity_poly.type
_entity_poly.pdbx_seq_one_letter_code
_entity_poly.pdbx_strand_id
1 'polypeptide(L)'
;MAGQEIKDFICARGRVQASLTPIQTFVQQYDESQDVLNIKLRMRRLGEIWNKYEEIQDRLESVDCDLSKHDDLRNDFEARFYDLNVKMQRIRDEHDAKSSEQVHPTDASEQGSSNSHNSLKLPAIKLPNFSGQYDRWISFSDMFKTMIHENDSLPEIQKFHYLKSSLSGEAERLISNLPMTANSYTIAWKLLVE
;
A
#
# COMPACT_ATOMS: atom_id res chain seq x y z
N MET A 1 -3.99 22.26 -32.52
CA MET A 1 -3.49 21.01 -31.92
C MET A 1 -3.88 20.91 -30.44
N ALA A 2 -3.52 21.88 -29.60
CA ALA A 2 -3.88 21.91 -28.17
C ALA A 2 -5.38 21.71 -27.86
N GLY A 3 -6.28 22.31 -28.64
CA GLY A 3 -7.73 22.15 -28.40
C GLY A 3 -8.31 20.74 -28.65
N GLN A 4 -7.62 19.89 -29.41
CA GLN A 4 -8.03 18.47 -29.56
C GLN A 4 -7.50 17.64 -28.39
N GLU A 5 -6.25 17.89 -28.00
CA GLU A 5 -5.59 17.22 -26.87
C GLU A 5 -6.31 17.45 -25.53
N ILE A 6 -6.77 18.68 -25.26
CA ILE A 6 -7.60 18.99 -24.09
C ILE A 6 -8.89 18.15 -24.07
N LYS A 7 -9.57 18.03 -25.22
CA LYS A 7 -10.79 17.21 -25.32
C LYS A 7 -10.53 15.75 -25.05
N ASP A 8 -9.41 15.23 -25.55
CA ASP A 8 -9.03 13.83 -25.36
C ASP A 8 -8.75 13.53 -23.87
N PHE A 9 -8.09 14.44 -23.16
CA PHE A 9 -7.88 14.33 -21.72
C PHE A 9 -9.17 14.44 -20.91
N ILE A 10 -10.08 15.37 -21.25
CA ILE A 10 -11.39 15.48 -20.60
C ILE A 10 -12.18 14.17 -20.78
N CYS A 11 -12.19 13.61 -21.99
CA CYS A 11 -12.82 12.31 -22.23
C CYS A 11 -12.16 11.17 -21.46
N ALA A 12 -10.83 11.15 -21.37
CA ALA A 12 -10.11 10.15 -20.59
C ALA A 12 -10.44 10.23 -19.10
N ARG A 13 -10.45 11.44 -18.54
CA ARG A 13 -10.81 11.71 -17.14
C ARG A 13 -12.23 11.24 -16.83
N GLY A 14 -13.19 11.55 -17.71
CA GLY A 14 -14.58 11.08 -17.58
C GLY A 14 -14.71 9.55 -17.56
N ARG A 15 -13.91 8.84 -18.36
CA ARG A 15 -13.87 7.35 -18.32
C ARG A 15 -13.32 6.81 -17.01
N VAL A 16 -12.26 7.43 -16.47
CA VAL A 16 -11.70 7.05 -15.16
C VAL A 16 -12.71 7.28 -14.05
N GLN A 17 -13.41 8.41 -14.07
CA GLN A 17 -14.46 8.72 -13.09
C GLN A 17 -15.67 7.76 -13.17
N ALA A 18 -16.06 7.32 -14.37
CA ALA A 18 -17.08 6.28 -14.54
C ALA A 18 -16.65 4.92 -13.97
N SER A 19 -15.34 4.65 -13.86
CA SER A 19 -14.83 3.41 -13.30
C SER A 19 -15.00 3.29 -11.78
N LEU A 20 -15.35 4.38 -11.09
CA LEU A 20 -15.80 4.35 -9.69
C LEU A 20 -17.19 3.73 -9.53
N THR A 21 -18.07 3.82 -10.54
CA THR A 21 -19.48 3.39 -10.44
C THR A 21 -19.64 1.91 -10.07
N PRO A 22 -18.94 0.94 -10.69
CA PRO A 22 -19.05 -0.47 -10.28
C PRO A 22 -18.57 -0.72 -8.85
N ILE A 23 -17.57 0.04 -8.40
CA ILE A 23 -17.05 -0.03 -7.04
C ILE A 23 -18.10 0.52 -6.06
N GLN A 24 -18.73 1.63 -6.42
CA GLN A 24 -19.81 2.23 -5.65
C GLN A 24 -21.02 1.30 -5.50
N THR A 25 -21.48 0.69 -6.59
CA THR A 25 -22.58 -0.28 -6.54
C THR A 25 -22.26 -1.44 -5.62
N PHE A 26 -21.03 -1.97 -5.69
CA PHE A 26 -20.60 -3.05 -4.80
C PHE A 26 -20.64 -2.63 -3.31
N VAL A 27 -20.10 -1.45 -2.97
CA VAL A 27 -20.10 -0.96 -1.58
C VAL A 27 -21.52 -0.71 -1.06
N GLN A 28 -22.42 -0.21 -1.90
CA GLN A 28 -23.82 0.03 -1.53
C GLN A 28 -24.61 -1.26 -1.29
N GLN A 29 -24.28 -2.33 -2.02
CA GLN A 29 -24.94 -3.63 -1.95
C GLN A 29 -24.12 -4.65 -1.16
N TYR A 30 -23.15 -4.20 -0.37
CA TYR A 30 -22.19 -5.08 0.30
C TYR A 30 -22.89 -5.99 1.31
N ASP A 31 -22.65 -7.29 1.17
CA ASP A 31 -23.08 -8.34 2.09
C ASP A 31 -21.84 -9.05 2.65
N GLU A 32 -21.63 -8.89 3.96
CA GLU A 32 -20.49 -9.43 4.71
C GLU A 32 -20.43 -10.97 4.67
N SER A 33 -21.58 -11.64 4.52
CA SER A 33 -21.65 -13.10 4.49
C SER A 33 -21.11 -13.72 3.19
N GLN A 34 -20.94 -12.90 2.15
CA GLN A 34 -20.58 -13.37 0.81
C GLN A 34 -19.16 -13.00 0.36
N ASP A 35 -18.52 -11.91 0.85
CA ASP A 35 -17.43 -11.34 0.04
C ASP A 35 -16.32 -10.46 0.67
N VAL A 36 -15.58 -10.99 1.65
CA VAL A 36 -14.47 -10.27 2.33
C VAL A 36 -13.23 -10.07 1.46
N LEU A 37 -12.89 -11.00 0.56
CA LEU A 37 -11.70 -10.87 -0.31
C LEU A 37 -11.87 -9.80 -1.39
N ASN A 38 -13.10 -9.57 -1.82
CA ASN A 38 -13.42 -8.59 -2.85
C ASN A 38 -13.29 -7.14 -2.37
N ILE A 39 -13.50 -6.84 -1.08
CA ILE A 39 -13.29 -5.47 -0.56
C ILE A 39 -11.82 -5.06 -0.70
N LYS A 40 -10.87 -5.95 -0.33
CA LYS A 40 -9.43 -5.67 -0.45
C LYS A 40 -8.99 -5.49 -1.90
N LEU A 41 -9.49 -6.34 -2.80
CA LEU A 41 -9.21 -6.23 -4.23
C LEU A 41 -9.73 -4.91 -4.81
N ARG A 42 -10.97 -4.52 -4.44
CA ARG A 42 -11.57 -3.26 -4.91
C ARG A 42 -10.94 -2.02 -4.28
N MET A 43 -10.42 -2.08 -3.05
CA MET A 43 -9.63 -1.00 -2.45
C MET A 43 -8.32 -0.74 -3.22
N ARG A 44 -7.61 -1.80 -3.63
CA ARG A 44 -6.41 -1.65 -4.49
C ARG A 44 -6.78 -0.97 -5.81
N ARG A 45 -7.84 -1.46 -6.46
CA ARG A 45 -8.35 -0.87 -7.70
C ARG A 45 -8.80 0.58 -7.53
N LEU A 46 -9.38 0.93 -6.39
CA LEU A 46 -9.75 2.31 -6.05
C LEU A 46 -8.52 3.23 -6.06
N GLY A 47 -7.40 2.80 -5.44
CA GLY A 47 -6.13 3.52 -5.49
C GLY A 47 -5.54 3.65 -6.90
N GLU A 48 -5.64 2.61 -7.73
CA GLU A 48 -5.22 2.69 -9.14
C GLU A 48 -6.05 3.70 -9.95
N ILE A 49 -7.35 3.81 -9.65
CA ILE A 49 -8.25 4.78 -10.29
C ILE A 49 -7.86 6.21 -9.90
N TRP A 50 -7.51 6.43 -8.63
CA TRP A 50 -6.99 7.72 -8.15
C TRP A 50 -5.72 8.12 -8.90
N ASN A 51 -4.70 7.25 -8.94
CA ASN A 51 -3.44 7.56 -9.59
C ASN A 51 -3.61 7.87 -11.08
N LYS A 52 -4.49 7.12 -11.78
CA LYS A 52 -4.81 7.40 -13.19
C LYS A 52 -5.57 8.71 -13.38
N TYR A 53 -6.41 9.09 -12.41
CA TYR A 53 -7.11 10.36 -12.45
C TYR A 53 -6.11 11.51 -12.30
N GLU A 54 -5.24 11.45 -11.28
CA GLU A 54 -4.20 12.46 -11.04
C GLU A 54 -3.25 12.59 -12.23
N GLU A 55 -2.78 11.48 -12.82
CA GLU A 55 -1.93 11.53 -14.02
C GLU A 55 -2.61 12.27 -15.19
N ILE A 56 -3.90 12.02 -15.42
CA ILE A 56 -4.66 12.71 -16.47
C ILE A 56 -4.87 14.18 -16.10
N GLN A 57 -5.12 14.46 -14.82
CA GLN A 57 -5.35 15.81 -14.31
C GLN A 57 -4.08 16.67 -14.42
N ASP A 58 -2.92 16.15 -14.00
CA ASP A 58 -1.61 16.81 -14.13
C ASP A 58 -1.29 17.13 -15.59
N ARG A 59 -1.55 16.18 -16.49
CA ARG A 59 -1.37 16.39 -17.93
C ARG A 59 -2.32 17.44 -18.47
N LEU A 60 -3.57 17.47 -18.01
CA LEU A 60 -4.55 18.48 -18.41
C LEU A 60 -4.12 19.87 -17.92
N GLU A 61 -3.68 20.00 -16.67
CA GLU A 61 -3.18 21.25 -16.08
C GLU A 61 -1.90 21.77 -16.76
N SER A 62 -1.08 20.86 -17.30
CA SER A 62 0.11 21.23 -18.07
C SER A 62 -0.20 21.88 -19.43
N VAL A 63 -1.38 21.58 -19.99
CA VAL A 63 -1.83 22.09 -21.30
C VAL A 63 -2.76 23.30 -21.13
N ASP A 64 -3.58 23.29 -20.08
CA ASP A 64 -4.50 24.37 -19.71
C ASP A 64 -4.50 24.56 -18.19
N CYS A 65 -3.94 25.68 -17.73
CA CYS A 65 -3.84 25.99 -16.30
C CYS A 65 -5.12 26.59 -15.71
N ASP A 66 -6.10 27.00 -16.52
CA ASP A 66 -7.39 27.53 -16.06
C ASP A 66 -8.50 26.50 -16.29
N LEU A 67 -8.51 25.48 -15.43
CA LEU A 67 -9.52 24.42 -15.43
C LEU A 67 -10.76 24.73 -14.57
N SER A 68 -10.99 26.00 -14.22
CA SER A 68 -12.12 26.43 -13.38
C SER A 68 -13.49 25.93 -13.90
N LYS A 69 -13.63 25.76 -15.22
CA LYS A 69 -14.82 25.20 -15.88
C LYS A 69 -15.05 23.71 -15.60
N HIS A 70 -14.09 23.04 -14.96
CA HIS A 70 -14.08 21.62 -14.67
C HIS A 70 -14.01 21.31 -13.17
N ASP A 71 -14.04 22.32 -12.30
CA ASP A 71 -13.98 22.15 -10.84
C ASP A 71 -15.09 21.23 -10.33
N ASP A 72 -16.32 21.35 -10.87
CA ASP A 72 -17.43 20.47 -10.49
C ASP A 72 -17.12 18.99 -10.78
N LEU A 73 -16.44 18.70 -11.89
CA LEU A 73 -16.08 17.34 -12.26
C LEU A 73 -14.99 16.77 -11.33
N ARG A 74 -14.03 17.62 -10.95
CA ARG A 74 -12.97 17.27 -9.98
C ARG A 74 -13.55 17.03 -8.60
N ASN A 75 -14.32 17.99 -8.09
CA ASN A 75 -14.96 17.90 -6.80
C ASN A 75 -15.88 16.68 -6.69
N ASP A 76 -16.66 16.37 -7.74
CA ASP A 76 -17.49 15.16 -7.77
C ASP A 76 -16.66 13.87 -7.71
N PHE A 77 -15.55 13.79 -8.46
CA PHE A 77 -14.66 12.63 -8.42
C PHE A 77 -14.03 12.45 -7.04
N GLU A 78 -13.43 13.51 -6.48
CA GLU A 78 -12.78 13.49 -5.17
C GLU A 78 -13.78 13.11 -4.08
N ALA A 79 -14.96 13.73 -4.07
CA ALA A 79 -16.02 13.44 -3.10
C ALA A 79 -16.43 11.96 -3.16
N ARG A 80 -16.66 11.41 -4.36
CA ARG A 80 -17.00 9.99 -4.53
C ARG A 80 -15.85 9.06 -4.13
N PHE A 81 -14.61 9.40 -4.48
CA PHE A 81 -13.45 8.61 -4.09
C PHE A 81 -13.31 8.52 -2.57
N TYR A 82 -13.34 9.66 -1.87
CA TYR A 82 -13.17 9.69 -0.42
C TYR A 82 -14.32 9.00 0.31
N ASP A 83 -15.57 9.22 -0.12
CA ASP A 83 -16.75 8.54 0.44
C ASP A 83 -16.63 7.01 0.29
N LEU A 84 -16.24 6.53 -0.90
CA LEU A 84 -16.02 5.10 -1.13
C LEU A 84 -14.88 4.55 -0.29
N ASN A 85 -13.75 5.26 -0.23
CA ASN A 85 -12.59 4.83 0.53
C ASN A 85 -12.95 4.70 2.02
N VAL A 86 -13.63 5.70 2.60
CA VAL A 86 -14.08 5.65 4.01
C VAL A 86 -15.04 4.49 4.24
N LYS A 87 -16.03 4.27 3.36
CA LYS A 87 -16.96 3.15 3.50
C LYS A 87 -16.25 1.79 3.43
N MET A 88 -15.32 1.62 2.50
CA MET A 88 -14.53 0.40 2.37
C MET A 88 -13.61 0.16 3.57
N GLN A 89 -13.01 1.22 4.11
CA GLN A 89 -12.21 1.17 5.33
C GLN A 89 -13.05 0.72 6.52
N ARG A 90 -14.23 1.29 6.71
CA ARG A 90 -15.16 0.89 7.78
C ARG A 90 -15.58 -0.57 7.68
N ILE A 91 -15.92 -1.04 6.48
CA ILE A 91 -16.25 -2.45 6.22
C ILE A 91 -15.07 -3.37 6.61
N ARG A 92 -13.84 -2.96 6.29
CA ARG A 92 -12.63 -3.71 6.65
C ARG A 92 -12.40 -3.74 8.15
N ASP A 93 -12.53 -2.60 8.81
CA ASP A 93 -12.28 -2.45 10.25
C ASP A 93 -13.35 -3.19 11.08
N GLU A 94 -14.61 -3.17 10.65
CA GLU A 94 -15.70 -3.95 11.27
C GLU A 94 -15.46 -5.45 11.18
N HIS A 95 -14.93 -5.93 10.05
CA HIS A 95 -14.53 -7.33 9.88
C HIS A 95 -13.34 -7.70 10.78
N ASP A 96 -12.37 -6.80 10.92
CA ASP A 96 -11.20 -6.99 11.80
C ASP A 96 -11.58 -7.04 13.29
N ALA A 97 -12.52 -6.19 13.72
CA ALA A 97 -13.04 -6.20 15.08
C ALA A 97 -13.75 -7.51 15.42
N LYS A 98 -14.64 -8.01 14.55
CA LYS A 98 -15.37 -9.27 14.75
C LYS A 98 -14.46 -10.50 14.77
N SER A 99 -13.37 -10.49 13.99
CA SER A 99 -12.38 -11.57 14.00
C SER A 99 -11.55 -11.61 15.30
N SER A 100 -11.57 -10.56 16.13
CA SER A 100 -10.78 -10.47 17.36
C SER A 100 -11.52 -10.92 18.62
N GLU A 101 -12.86 -11.02 18.61
CA GLU A 101 -13.68 -11.40 19.77
C GLU A 101 -13.82 -12.92 19.98
N GLN A 102 -13.28 -13.77 19.09
CA GLN A 102 -13.36 -15.23 19.20
C GLN A 102 -12.17 -15.90 19.92
N VAL A 103 -11.35 -15.17 20.67
CA VAL A 103 -10.21 -15.74 21.42
C VAL A 103 -10.36 -15.54 22.93
N HIS A 104 -10.99 -16.50 23.63
CA HIS A 104 -10.72 -16.75 25.07
C HIS A 104 -9.38 -17.52 25.13
N PRO A 105 -8.43 -17.28 26.08
CA PRO A 105 -8.69 -17.49 27.52
C PRO A 105 -7.94 -16.59 28.55
N THR A 106 -8.52 -16.53 29.75
CA THR A 106 -7.92 -16.51 31.11
C THR A 106 -6.80 -15.50 31.48
N ASP A 107 -7.21 -14.57 32.36
CA ASP A 107 -6.58 -14.01 33.57
C ASP A 107 -5.25 -13.19 33.56
N ALA A 108 -5.39 -12.04 34.23
CA ALA A 108 -4.44 -11.20 34.98
C ALA A 108 -3.23 -10.46 34.35
N SER A 109 -3.30 -9.13 34.55
CA SER A 109 -2.23 -8.16 34.92
C SER A 109 -1.52 -7.32 33.84
N GLU A 110 -2.03 -6.09 33.73
CA GLU A 110 -1.39 -4.76 33.82
C GLU A 110 -0.11 -4.36 33.04
N GLN A 111 -0.27 -3.18 32.42
CA GLN A 111 0.67 -2.07 32.13
C GLN A 111 1.35 -1.93 30.76
N GLY A 112 1.03 -0.81 30.10
CA GLY A 112 2.00 0.02 29.35
C GLY A 112 1.76 0.18 27.85
N SER A 113 1.37 1.38 27.42
CA SER A 113 1.15 1.85 26.04
C SER A 113 2.15 1.39 24.98
N SER A 114 1.65 0.94 23.82
CA SER A 114 1.69 1.74 22.57
C SER A 114 1.16 0.97 21.33
N ASN A 115 0.20 1.59 20.66
CA ASN A 115 -0.06 1.56 19.21
C ASN A 115 -0.11 0.20 18.48
N SER A 116 -1.25 -0.49 18.54
CA SER A 116 -1.50 -1.72 17.77
C SER A 116 -2.47 -1.46 16.62
N HIS A 117 -1.91 -1.09 15.47
CA HIS A 117 -2.55 -1.14 14.16
C HIS A 117 -2.92 -2.61 13.88
N ASN A 118 -4.20 -2.99 13.96
CA ASN A 118 -4.63 -4.38 13.84
C ASN A 118 -5.51 -4.56 12.59
N SER A 119 -4.83 -4.57 11.44
CA SER A 119 -5.31 -5.07 10.15
C SER A 119 -5.30 -6.60 10.13
N LEU A 120 -6.28 -7.23 9.46
CA LEU A 120 -6.42 -8.68 9.22
C LEU A 120 -5.09 -9.43 9.34
N LYS A 121 -4.91 -10.15 10.45
CA LYS A 121 -3.78 -11.06 10.68
C LYS A 121 -3.92 -12.26 9.74
N LEU A 122 -3.53 -12.04 8.49
CA LEU A 122 -2.75 -13.02 7.74
C LEU A 122 -1.66 -13.51 8.70
N PRO A 123 -1.34 -14.83 8.76
CA PRO A 123 -0.18 -15.27 9.53
C PRO A 123 0.97 -14.35 9.16
N ALA A 124 1.47 -13.60 10.13
CA ALA A 124 2.39 -12.50 9.88
C ALA A 124 3.47 -13.05 8.96
N ILE A 125 3.59 -12.47 7.76
CA ILE A 125 4.61 -12.89 6.82
C ILE A 125 5.91 -12.53 7.52
N LYS A 126 6.51 -13.53 8.17
CA LYS A 126 7.77 -13.37 8.85
C LYS A 126 8.74 -13.03 7.75
N LEU A 127 9.39 -11.88 7.89
CA LEU A 127 10.54 -11.56 7.07
C LEU A 127 11.46 -12.79 7.07
N PRO A 128 11.83 -13.33 5.90
CA PRO A 128 12.66 -14.51 5.83
C PRO A 128 13.96 -14.19 6.57
N ASN A 129 14.40 -15.08 7.47
CA ASN A 129 15.66 -14.89 8.16
C ASN A 129 16.79 -15.52 7.34
N PHE A 130 17.85 -14.77 7.08
CA PHE A 130 19.01 -15.24 6.32
C PHE A 130 20.25 -15.26 7.20
N SER A 131 20.89 -16.43 7.32
CA SER A 131 22.06 -16.63 8.17
C SER A 131 23.40 -16.56 7.43
N GLY A 132 23.40 -16.43 6.09
CA GLY A 132 24.60 -16.48 5.24
C GLY A 132 24.72 -17.71 4.34
N GLN A 133 23.72 -18.60 4.28
CA GLN A 133 23.78 -19.81 3.45
C GLN A 133 23.54 -19.51 1.97
N TYR A 134 24.56 -19.64 1.11
CA TYR A 134 24.47 -19.38 -0.34
C TYR A 134 23.28 -20.04 -1.04
N ASP A 135 22.95 -21.29 -0.70
CA ASP A 135 21.83 -22.03 -1.31
C ASP A 135 20.46 -21.41 -1.03
N ARG A 136 20.34 -20.60 0.02
CA ARG A 136 19.09 -19.92 0.42
C ARG A 136 19.07 -18.44 0.05
N TRP A 137 20.18 -17.92 -0.49
CA TRP A 137 20.33 -16.51 -0.84
C TRP A 137 19.32 -16.05 -1.91
N ILE A 138 19.18 -16.82 -2.99
CA ILE A 138 18.28 -16.47 -4.10
C ILE A 138 16.84 -16.32 -3.59
N SER A 139 16.33 -17.32 -2.86
CA SER A 139 14.99 -17.32 -2.30
C SER A 139 14.76 -16.20 -1.27
N PHE A 140 15.77 -15.89 -0.45
CA PHE A 140 15.70 -14.75 0.47
C PHE A 140 15.68 -13.42 -0.30
N SER A 141 16.56 -13.26 -1.29
CA SER A 141 16.72 -12.01 -2.03
C SER A 141 15.48 -11.65 -2.84
N ASP A 142 14.83 -12.62 -3.50
CA ASP A 142 13.61 -12.38 -4.27
C ASP A 142 12.45 -12.00 -3.34
N MET A 143 12.30 -12.72 -2.23
CA MET A 143 11.28 -12.43 -1.22
C MET A 143 11.47 -11.06 -0.57
N PHE A 144 12.70 -10.73 -0.18
CA PHE A 144 13.03 -9.44 0.42
C PHE A 144 12.89 -8.29 -0.59
N LYS A 145 13.19 -8.54 -1.87
CA LYS A 145 12.99 -7.56 -2.93
C LYS A 145 11.52 -7.19 -3.08
N THR A 146 10.66 -8.19 -3.29
CA THR A 146 9.23 -7.99 -3.50
C THR A 146 8.52 -7.41 -2.27
N MET A 147 8.99 -7.72 -1.06
CA MET A 147 8.35 -7.23 0.17
C MET A 147 8.83 -5.84 0.61
N ILE A 148 10.13 -5.57 0.47
CA ILE A 148 10.79 -4.42 1.10
C ILE A 148 11.54 -3.54 0.09
N HIS A 149 12.37 -4.12 -0.79
CA HIS A 149 13.21 -3.34 -1.71
C HIS A 149 12.38 -2.53 -2.72
N GLU A 150 11.39 -3.18 -3.34
CA GLU A 150 10.50 -2.62 -4.38
C GLU A 150 9.31 -1.84 -3.79
N ASN A 151 9.23 -1.75 -2.46
CA ASN A 151 8.19 -0.98 -1.80
C ASN A 151 8.58 0.50 -1.71
N ASP A 152 8.05 1.30 -2.62
CA ASP A 152 8.31 2.76 -2.68
C ASP A 152 7.64 3.54 -1.54
N SER A 153 6.75 2.91 -0.76
CA SER A 153 6.15 3.50 0.43
C SER A 153 7.06 3.46 1.66
N LEU A 154 8.18 2.72 1.60
CA LEU A 154 9.15 2.63 2.70
C LEU A 154 10.37 3.53 2.45
N PRO A 155 10.70 4.45 3.37
CA PRO A 155 11.97 5.17 3.33
C PRO A 155 13.17 4.21 3.40
N GLU A 156 14.28 4.53 2.73
CA GLU A 156 15.48 3.68 2.70
C GLU A 156 16.02 3.30 4.08
N ILE A 157 15.93 4.21 5.06
CA ILE A 157 16.34 3.95 6.44
C ILE A 157 15.47 2.88 7.13
N GLN A 158 14.17 2.82 6.81
CA GLN A 158 13.29 1.77 7.28
C GLN A 158 13.58 0.45 6.55
N LYS A 159 13.85 0.49 5.24
CA LYS A 159 14.32 -0.69 4.49
C LYS A 159 15.61 -1.26 5.10
N PHE A 160 16.54 -0.41 5.55
CA PHE A 160 17.77 -0.86 6.23
C PHE A 160 17.50 -1.50 7.58
N HIS A 161 16.56 -0.94 8.36
CA HIS A 161 16.12 -1.55 9.62
C HIS A 161 15.56 -2.95 9.40
N TYR A 162 14.67 -3.12 8.40
CA TYR A 162 14.11 -4.42 8.05
C TYR A 162 15.18 -5.39 7.52
N LEU A 163 16.14 -4.90 6.74
CA LEU A 163 17.25 -5.72 6.25
C LEU A 163 18.05 -6.27 7.42
N LYS A 164 18.49 -5.41 8.34
CA LYS A 164 19.30 -5.81 9.51
C LYS A 164 18.56 -6.78 10.43
N SER A 165 17.25 -6.61 10.64
CA SER A 165 16.46 -7.55 11.44
C SER A 165 16.19 -8.90 10.76
N SER A 166 16.39 -8.99 9.45
CA SER A 166 16.16 -10.21 8.65
C SER A 166 17.45 -10.98 8.39
N LEU A 167 18.59 -10.46 8.84
CA LEU A 167 19.88 -11.13 8.76
C LEU A 167 20.27 -11.68 10.14
N SER A 168 21.02 -12.77 10.12
CA SER A 168 21.62 -13.38 11.30
C SER A 168 22.98 -13.96 10.93
N GLY A 169 23.80 -14.31 11.92
CA GLY A 169 25.04 -15.04 11.69
C GLY A 169 26.06 -14.26 10.84
N GLU A 170 26.52 -14.85 9.75
CA GLU A 170 27.58 -14.27 8.91
C GLU A 170 27.08 -13.09 8.08
N ALA A 171 25.86 -13.15 7.56
CA ALA A 171 25.26 -12.07 6.78
C ALA A 171 25.01 -10.81 7.61
N GLU A 172 24.63 -10.96 8.88
CA GLU A 172 24.50 -9.84 9.81
C GLU A 172 25.85 -9.19 10.12
N ARG A 173 26.89 -10.01 10.32
CA ARG A 173 28.25 -9.53 10.60
C ARG A 173 28.80 -8.66 9.47
N LEU A 174 28.51 -8.99 8.21
CA LEU A 174 28.94 -8.23 7.03
C LEU A 174 28.47 -6.77 7.06
N ILE A 175 27.24 -6.53 7.53
CA ILE A 175 26.62 -5.19 7.53
C ILE A 175 26.61 -4.54 8.93
N SER A 176 27.13 -5.24 9.96
CA SER A 176 27.07 -4.81 11.35
C SER A 176 27.81 -3.48 11.62
N ASN A 177 28.88 -3.23 10.86
CA ASN A 177 29.71 -2.02 10.96
C ASN A 177 29.15 -0.80 10.21
N LEU A 178 28.02 -0.95 9.50
CA LEU A 178 27.41 0.17 8.78
C LEU A 178 26.52 1.02 9.71
N PRO A 179 26.62 2.35 9.64
CA PRO A 179 25.78 3.24 10.44
C PRO A 179 24.31 3.18 9.96
N MET A 180 23.34 3.35 10.86
CA MET A 180 21.91 3.30 10.54
C MET A 180 21.44 4.55 9.79
N THR A 181 21.73 4.64 8.49
CA THR A 181 21.40 5.77 7.62
C THR A 181 20.82 5.30 6.28
N ALA A 182 20.16 6.20 5.55
CA ALA A 182 19.59 5.89 4.22
C ALA A 182 20.66 5.39 3.23
N ASN A 183 21.80 6.09 3.13
CA ASN A 183 22.90 5.69 2.25
C ASN A 183 23.49 4.31 2.60
N SER A 184 23.46 3.92 3.88
CA SER A 184 23.95 2.60 4.32
C SER A 184 23.09 1.45 3.82
N TYR A 185 21.80 1.66 3.52
CA TYR A 185 20.94 0.64 2.94
C TYR A 185 21.51 0.14 1.61
N THR A 186 21.81 1.08 0.71
CA THR A 186 22.28 0.78 -0.64
C THR A 186 23.65 0.11 -0.63
N ILE A 187 24.51 0.47 0.33
CA ILE A 187 25.81 -0.17 0.55
C ILE A 187 25.62 -1.59 1.10
N ALA A 188 24.79 -1.75 2.12
CA ALA A 188 24.50 -3.05 2.73
C ALA A 188 23.88 -4.04 1.73
N TRP A 189 22.96 -3.57 0.90
CA TRP A 189 22.32 -4.40 -0.12
C TRP A 189 23.30 -4.86 -1.19
N LYS A 190 24.21 -3.98 -1.62
CA LYS A 190 25.29 -4.37 -2.56
C LYS A 190 26.22 -5.42 -1.96
N LEU A 191 26.67 -5.23 -0.72
CA LEU A 191 27.56 -6.17 -0.02
C LEU A 191 26.99 -7.58 0.18
N LEU A 192 25.66 -7.73 0.11
CA LEU A 192 25.00 -9.03 0.22
C LEU A 192 24.76 -9.69 -1.15
N VAL A 193 24.68 -8.89 -2.22
CA VAL A 193 24.47 -9.35 -3.60
C VAL A 193 25.79 -9.73 -4.28
N GLU A 194 26.90 -9.14 -3.84
CA GLU A 194 28.28 -9.39 -4.28
C GLU A 194 28.89 -10.65 -3.65
#